data_AF-A0A7S4K0P0-F1
#
_entry.id   AF-A0A7S4K0P0-F1
#
_cell.length_a   1.000
_cell.length_b   1.000
_cell.length_c   1.000
_cell.angle_alpha   90.00
_cell.angle_beta   90.00
_cell.angle_gamma   90.00
#
_symmetry.space_group_name_H-M   'P 1'
#
loop_
_entity.id
_entity.type
_entity.pdbx_description
1 polymer ?
#
loop_
_entity_poly.entity_id
_entity_poly.type
_entity_poly.pdbx_seq_one_letter_code
_entity_poly.pdbx_strand_id
1 'polypeptide(L)'
;EYGGEEEEEFRSVVRAGPRAPQSNVRAHGRGGQNNGFGMSSRIISRTFLDGFGEAYGRVGGLDGLDWGIFSDGDEPAVEEITWAGLELQRRYGSGFMVSAFVRPKNEKHLDFCNVTIAEGAVDYCTLEFYNRPGFDREKIVSHVRDWAGVIGEEHIMIGLAVHETEEHFHPQ
;
A
#
# COMPACT_ATOMS: atom_id res chain seq x y z
N GLU A 1 -8.84 -33.69 4.42
CA GLU A 1 -7.93 -33.49 5.57
C GLU A 1 -6.53 -33.31 5.01
N TYR A 2 -6.09 -32.06 4.86
CA TYR A 2 -4.69 -31.75 4.56
C TYR A 2 -4.09 -31.31 5.88
N GLY A 3 -3.18 -32.10 6.43
CA GLY A 3 -2.62 -31.85 7.75
C GLY A 3 -1.23 -32.44 7.88
N GLY A 4 -0.43 -31.80 8.71
CA GLY A 4 0.88 -32.28 9.14
C GLY A 4 1.93 -31.18 9.05
N GLU A 5 2.66 -31.16 7.94
CA GLU A 5 3.90 -30.37 7.82
C GLU A 5 3.71 -29.08 7.01
N GLU A 6 2.98 -29.10 5.89
CA GLU A 6 2.76 -27.88 5.07
C GLU A 6 1.94 -26.81 5.80
N GLU A 7 0.97 -27.22 6.63
CA GLU A 7 0.18 -26.28 7.43
C GLU A 7 1.02 -25.68 8.58
N GLU A 8 1.94 -26.46 9.14
CA GLU A 8 2.81 -26.01 10.23
C GLU A 8 3.93 -25.10 9.71
N GLU A 9 4.48 -25.41 8.53
CA GLU A 9 5.40 -24.56 7.78
C GLU A 9 4.72 -23.25 7.38
N PHE A 10 3.52 -23.31 6.80
CA PHE A 10 2.73 -22.13 6.46
C PHE A 10 2.42 -21.27 7.69
N ARG A 11 2.00 -21.88 8.81
CA ARG A 11 1.79 -21.17 10.08
C ARG A 11 3.08 -20.59 10.67
N SER A 12 4.23 -21.25 10.48
CA SER A 12 5.53 -20.76 10.94
C SER A 12 5.96 -19.52 10.15
N VAL A 13 5.74 -19.51 8.84
CA VAL A 13 6.00 -18.38 7.94
C VAL A 13 5.06 -17.22 8.26
N VAL A 14 3.76 -17.47 8.47
CA VAL A 14 2.78 -16.44 8.87
C VAL A 14 3.07 -15.87 10.26
N ARG A 15 3.67 -16.65 11.18
CA ARG A 15 4.10 -16.16 12.50
C ARG A 15 5.44 -15.41 12.48
N ALA A 16 6.31 -15.71 11.52
CA ALA A 16 7.62 -15.09 11.37
C ALA A 16 7.60 -13.84 10.50
N GLY A 17 6.58 -13.66 9.65
CA GLY A 17 6.34 -12.42 8.94
C GLY A 17 5.98 -11.25 9.87
N PRO A 18 6.20 -10.00 9.44
CA PRO A 18 5.76 -8.83 10.21
C PRO A 18 4.27 -8.97 10.52
N ARG A 19 3.93 -8.77 11.80
CA ARG A 19 2.54 -8.85 12.27
C ARG A 19 1.73 -7.85 11.46
N ALA A 20 0.66 -8.31 10.81
CA ALA A 20 -0.25 -7.39 10.14
C ALA A 20 -0.73 -6.34 11.16
N PRO A 21 -0.74 -5.05 10.79
CA PRO A 21 -1.09 -3.98 11.70
C PRO A 21 -2.55 -4.14 12.14
N GLN A 22 -2.82 -4.00 13.43
CA GLN A 22 -4.16 -4.20 14.00
C GLN A 22 -5.02 -2.92 13.95
N SER A 23 -4.38 -1.77 13.75
CA SER A 23 -4.97 -0.44 13.73
C SER A 23 -4.27 0.47 12.72
N ASN A 24 -4.67 0.39 11.45
CA ASN A 24 -4.18 1.27 10.39
C ASN A 24 -5.17 2.39 10.08
N VAL A 25 -4.63 3.55 9.71
CA VAL A 25 -5.42 4.59 9.03
C VAL A 25 -4.99 4.68 7.58
N ARG A 26 -5.96 4.88 6.68
CA ARG A 26 -5.71 5.17 5.27
C ARG A 26 -5.85 6.66 5.02
N ALA A 27 -4.81 7.29 4.50
CA ALA A 27 -4.94 8.63 3.93
C ALA A 27 -5.59 8.49 2.53
N HIS A 28 -6.76 9.08 2.35
CA HIS A 28 -7.50 9.03 1.09
C HIS A 28 -7.69 10.42 0.50
N GLY A 29 -7.48 10.54 -0.80
CA GLY A 29 -7.72 11.75 -1.57
C GLY A 29 -7.47 11.51 -3.06
N ARG A 30 -7.83 12.47 -3.92
CA ARG A 30 -7.22 12.54 -5.26
C ARG A 30 -5.79 13.01 -5.03
N GLY A 31 -4.83 12.10 -5.07
CA GLY A 31 -3.43 12.41 -4.91
C GLY A 31 -2.81 12.84 -6.23
N GLY A 32 -1.49 12.92 -6.23
CA GLY A 32 -0.72 13.49 -7.31
C GLY A 32 -0.27 14.92 -7.03
N GLN A 33 0.84 15.35 -7.64
CA GLN A 33 1.44 16.68 -7.40
C GLN A 33 0.47 17.86 -7.57
N ASN A 34 -0.65 17.69 -8.30
CA ASN A 34 -1.57 18.77 -8.68
C ASN A 34 -3.00 18.64 -8.15
N ASN A 35 -3.30 17.69 -7.28
CA ASN A 35 -4.66 17.49 -6.75
C ASN A 35 -4.79 17.93 -5.27
N GLY A 36 -6.03 18.09 -4.79
CA GLY A 36 -6.34 18.71 -3.48
C GLY A 36 -5.80 17.99 -2.23
N PHE A 37 -5.38 16.72 -2.36
CA PHE A 37 -4.61 15.99 -1.34
C PHE A 37 -3.21 15.65 -1.89
N GLY A 38 -2.63 16.55 -2.66
CA GLY A 38 -1.29 16.40 -3.21
C GLY A 38 -0.26 16.73 -2.14
N MET A 39 0.62 15.78 -1.82
CA MET A 39 1.86 16.00 -1.08
C MET A 39 2.84 16.81 -1.96
N SER A 40 2.45 18.00 -2.39
CA SER A 40 3.11 18.75 -3.47
C SER A 40 4.26 19.63 -2.98
N SER A 41 4.45 19.75 -1.66
CA SER A 41 5.55 20.49 -1.07
C SER A 41 5.82 20.05 0.36
N ARG A 42 7.04 20.30 0.83
CA ARG A 42 7.45 20.03 2.22
C ARG A 42 6.59 20.70 3.28
N ILE A 43 6.03 21.87 2.97
CA ILE A 43 5.13 22.59 3.90
C ILE A 43 3.83 21.80 4.08
N ILE A 44 3.26 21.30 2.98
CA ILE A 44 2.03 20.48 3.01
C ILE A 44 2.32 19.16 3.71
N SER A 45 3.42 18.49 3.38
CA SER A 45 3.82 17.23 3.99
C SER A 45 4.02 17.34 5.51
N ARG A 46 4.66 18.42 5.98
CA ARG A 46 4.78 18.71 7.43
C ARG A 46 3.42 18.91 8.09
N THR A 47 2.55 19.71 7.46
CA THR A 47 1.20 19.96 7.96
C THR A 47 0.40 18.66 8.09
N PHE A 48 0.50 17.78 7.09
CA PHE A 48 -0.09 16.45 7.14
C PHE A 48 0.46 15.62 8.31
N LEU A 49 1.78 15.52 8.46
CA LEU A 49 2.41 14.72 9.52
C LEU A 49 2.09 15.24 10.93
N ASP A 50 1.95 16.55 11.09
CA ASP A 50 1.61 17.16 12.37
C ASP A 50 0.14 16.89 12.74
N GLY A 51 -0.78 17.02 11.77
CA GLY A 51 -2.17 16.61 11.95
C GLY A 51 -2.33 15.11 12.19
N PHE A 52 -1.54 14.28 11.50
CA PHE A 52 -1.48 12.85 11.74
C PHE A 52 -1.03 12.55 13.18
N GLY A 53 0.01 13.23 13.68
CA GLY A 53 0.49 13.05 15.04
C GLY A 53 -0.56 13.39 16.11
N GLU A 54 -1.36 14.44 15.88
CA GLU A 54 -2.51 14.74 16.75
C GLU A 54 -3.54 13.62 16.73
N ALA A 55 -3.89 13.10 15.55
CA ALA A 55 -4.85 12.01 15.41
C ALA A 55 -4.35 10.73 16.09
N TYR A 56 -3.08 10.35 15.82
CA TYR A 56 -2.39 9.21 16.42
C TYR A 56 -2.50 9.24 17.94
N GLY A 57 -2.18 10.38 18.57
CA GLY A 57 -2.27 10.54 20.02
C GLY A 57 -3.70 10.43 20.57
N ARG A 58 -4.70 10.97 19.85
CA ARG A 58 -6.11 10.96 20.28
C ARG A 58 -6.74 9.57 20.23
N VAL A 59 -6.34 8.72 19.28
CA VAL A 59 -6.87 7.36 19.14
C VAL A 59 -6.11 6.31 19.96
N GLY A 60 -5.06 6.73 20.69
CA GLY A 60 -4.27 5.84 21.54
C GLY A 60 -3.14 5.10 20.79
N GLY A 61 -2.76 5.58 19.61
CA GLY A 61 -1.78 4.97 18.74
C GLY A 61 -2.40 4.27 17.53
N LEU A 62 -1.56 4.06 16.51
CA LEU A 62 -1.85 3.32 15.29
C LEU A 62 -0.64 2.45 14.97
N ASP A 63 -0.87 1.34 14.28
CA ASP A 63 0.18 0.46 13.79
C ASP A 63 0.71 0.90 12.43
N GLY A 64 0.06 1.85 11.76
CA GLY A 64 0.52 2.28 10.44
C GLY A 64 -0.35 3.28 9.70
N LEU A 65 0.17 3.68 8.53
CA LEU A 65 -0.44 4.57 7.56
C LEU A 65 -0.44 3.93 6.18
N ASP A 66 -1.60 3.92 5.51
CA ASP A 66 -1.73 3.52 4.12
C ASP A 66 -1.97 4.72 3.20
N TRP A 67 -1.09 4.91 2.21
CA TRP A 67 -1.21 5.90 1.14
C TRP A 67 -2.24 5.43 0.09
N GLY A 68 -3.50 5.78 0.30
CA GLY A 68 -4.62 5.50 -0.59
C GLY A 68 -4.97 6.69 -1.50
N ILE A 69 -3.95 7.37 -2.03
CA ILE A 69 -4.10 8.65 -2.74
C ILE A 69 -3.95 8.52 -4.26
N PHE A 70 -3.80 7.32 -4.82
CA PHE A 70 -3.46 7.15 -6.23
C PHE A 70 -4.69 6.82 -7.09
N SER A 71 -4.96 7.63 -8.11
CA SER A 71 -5.88 7.32 -9.22
C SER A 71 -5.12 7.13 -10.54
N ASP A 72 -5.76 6.54 -11.56
CA ASP A 72 -5.08 6.09 -12.80
C ASP A 72 -4.32 7.20 -13.55
N GLY A 73 -4.67 8.48 -13.34
CA GLY A 73 -4.02 9.63 -13.97
C GLY A 73 -3.05 10.41 -13.08
N ASP A 74 -2.89 10.01 -11.81
CA ASP A 74 -2.10 10.77 -10.86
C ASP A 74 -0.60 10.51 -11.02
N GLU A 75 0.19 11.55 -10.78
CA GLU A 75 1.66 11.46 -10.69
C GLU A 75 2.05 11.45 -9.22
N PRO A 76 2.44 10.29 -8.64
CA PRO A 76 2.84 10.20 -7.25
C PRO A 76 3.88 11.27 -6.90
N ALA A 77 3.67 11.99 -5.79
CA ALA A 77 4.66 12.94 -5.29
C ALA A 77 5.81 12.19 -4.60
N VAL A 78 6.60 11.44 -5.37
CA VAL A 78 7.60 10.46 -4.90
C VAL A 78 8.49 11.09 -3.81
N GLU A 79 9.11 12.24 -4.07
CA GLU A 79 10.03 12.88 -3.12
C GLU A 79 9.37 13.19 -1.76
N GLU A 80 8.18 13.76 -1.79
CA GLU A 80 7.47 14.18 -0.58
C GLU A 80 6.87 13.01 0.19
N ILE A 81 6.40 11.97 -0.52
CA ILE A 81 5.89 10.75 0.10
C ILE A 81 7.05 9.93 0.68
N THR A 82 8.19 9.81 -0.02
CA THR A 82 9.40 9.18 0.52
C THR A 82 9.84 9.88 1.79
N TRP A 83 9.96 11.21 1.77
CA TRP A 83 10.32 11.94 2.98
C TRP A 83 9.30 11.76 4.11
N ALA A 84 8.00 11.82 3.80
CA ALA A 84 6.97 11.65 4.82
C ALA A 84 6.99 10.24 5.42
N GLY A 85 7.19 9.20 4.61
CA GLY A 85 7.37 7.82 5.07
C GLY A 85 8.53 7.68 6.04
N LEU A 86 9.70 8.23 5.68
CA LEU A 86 10.88 8.23 6.55
C LEU A 86 10.64 8.99 7.86
N GLU A 87 9.93 10.11 7.84
CA GLU A 87 9.58 10.83 9.06
C GLU A 87 8.60 10.07 9.94
N LEU A 88 7.64 9.34 9.36
CA LEU A 88 6.73 8.47 10.11
C LEU A 88 7.53 7.36 10.82
N GLN A 89 8.42 6.69 10.09
CA GLN A 89 9.33 5.69 10.65
C GLN A 89 10.18 6.27 11.78
N ARG A 90 10.71 7.49 11.60
CA ARG A 90 11.50 8.19 12.63
C ARG A 90 10.67 8.55 13.87
N ARG A 91 9.41 8.96 13.69
CA ARG A 91 8.53 9.41 14.78
C ARG A 91 7.96 8.24 15.60
N TYR A 92 7.61 7.14 14.93
CA TYR A 92 6.84 6.04 15.55
C TYR A 92 7.63 4.72 15.66
N GLY A 93 8.82 4.66 15.07
CA GLY A 93 9.73 3.51 15.15
C GLY A 93 9.39 2.39 14.16
N SER A 94 10.25 1.38 14.11
CA SER A 94 10.20 0.28 13.12
C SER A 94 9.00 -0.67 13.24
N GLY A 95 8.14 -0.48 14.24
CA GLY A 95 6.88 -1.21 14.36
C GLY A 95 5.72 -0.52 13.64
N PHE A 96 5.91 0.74 13.20
CA PHE A 96 4.91 1.49 12.48
C PHE A 96 5.03 1.19 10.98
N MET A 97 3.97 0.67 10.38
CA MET A 97 3.97 0.24 8.98
C MET A 97 3.47 1.35 8.06
N VAL A 98 4.19 1.60 6.97
CA VAL A 98 3.78 2.51 5.91
C VAL A 98 3.49 1.70 4.67
N SER A 99 2.30 1.84 4.12
CA SER A 99 1.92 1.13 2.90
C SER A 99 1.39 2.05 1.83
N ALA A 100 1.28 1.54 0.61
CA ALA A 100 0.66 2.24 -0.49
C ALA A 100 -0.36 1.37 -1.19
N PHE A 101 -1.48 1.96 -1.59
CA PHE A 101 -2.53 1.28 -2.32
C PHE A 101 -2.54 1.73 -3.79
N VAL A 102 -2.15 0.84 -4.70
CA VAL A 102 -1.73 1.18 -6.06
C VAL A 102 -2.45 0.38 -7.15
N ARG A 103 -2.35 0.90 -8.38
CA ARG A 103 -2.96 0.30 -9.57
C ARG A 103 -1.99 -0.66 -10.27
N PRO A 104 -2.31 -1.96 -10.43
CA PRO A 104 -1.41 -2.97 -11.02
C PRO A 104 -1.01 -2.76 -12.49
N LYS A 105 -1.80 -2.00 -13.27
CA LYS A 105 -1.54 -1.68 -14.69
C LYS A 105 -0.99 -0.25 -14.89
N ASN A 106 -0.24 0.27 -13.92
CA ASN A 106 0.28 1.62 -13.96
C ASN A 106 1.77 1.62 -13.64
N GLU A 107 2.60 1.89 -14.65
CA GLU A 107 4.06 1.90 -14.54
C GLU A 107 4.56 2.98 -13.56
N LYS A 108 3.90 4.15 -13.49
CA LYS A 108 4.27 5.20 -12.54
C LYS A 108 4.08 4.78 -11.09
N HIS A 109 3.05 3.98 -10.83
CA HIS A 109 2.84 3.42 -9.50
C HIS A 109 3.90 2.36 -9.15
N LEU A 110 4.32 1.57 -10.15
CA LEU A 110 5.41 0.60 -9.98
C LEU A 110 6.73 1.32 -9.67
N ASP A 111 7.05 2.38 -10.42
CA ASP A 111 8.24 3.21 -10.19
C ASP A 111 8.20 3.88 -8.81
N PHE A 112 7.04 4.43 -8.42
CA PHE A 112 6.83 4.97 -7.08
C PHE A 112 7.12 3.94 -5.99
N CYS A 113 6.56 2.73 -6.12
CA CYS A 113 6.78 1.66 -5.15
C CYS A 113 8.24 1.21 -5.11
N ASN A 114 8.88 1.03 -6.26
CA ASN A 114 10.29 0.66 -6.36
C ASN A 114 11.18 1.66 -5.61
N VAL A 115 11.01 2.96 -5.86
CA VAL A 115 11.80 4.01 -5.19
C VAL A 115 11.51 4.05 -3.69
N THR A 116 10.24 4.07 -3.30
CA THR A 116 9.87 4.27 -1.88
C THR A 116 10.20 3.07 -1.00
N ILE A 117 10.12 1.85 -1.55
CA ILE A 117 10.57 0.63 -0.86
C ILE A 117 12.09 0.61 -0.75
N ALA A 118 12.83 0.91 -1.83
CA ALA A 118 14.29 0.93 -1.80
C ALA A 118 14.86 1.93 -0.78
N GLU A 119 14.17 3.05 -0.57
CA GLU A 119 14.53 4.06 0.44
C GLU A 119 14.05 3.70 1.86
N GLY A 120 13.26 2.65 2.04
CA GLY A 120 12.69 2.26 3.33
C GLY A 120 11.56 3.18 3.82
N ALA A 121 10.93 3.91 2.91
CA ALA A 121 9.83 4.83 3.22
C ALA A 121 8.45 4.16 3.16
N VAL A 122 8.31 3.07 2.41
CA VAL A 122 7.11 2.25 2.28
C VAL A 122 7.50 0.78 2.49
N ASP A 123 6.76 0.07 3.33
CA ASP A 123 6.98 -1.33 3.66
C ASP A 123 6.30 -2.27 2.67
N TYR A 124 5.12 -1.94 2.15
CA TYR A 124 4.42 -2.76 1.17
C TYR A 124 3.49 -1.97 0.24
N CYS A 125 3.33 -2.48 -0.97
CA CYS A 125 2.41 -1.98 -1.97
C CYS A 125 1.26 -2.99 -2.20
N THR A 126 0.03 -2.51 -2.01
CA THR A 126 -1.19 -3.29 -2.24
C THR A 126 -1.70 -3.07 -3.66
N LEU A 127 -1.76 -4.14 -4.46
CA LEU A 127 -2.25 -4.11 -5.84
C LEU A 127 -3.77 -4.23 -5.88
N GLU A 128 -4.46 -3.21 -6.39
CA GLU A 128 -5.93 -3.22 -6.51
C GLU A 128 -6.42 -3.90 -7.80
N PHE A 129 -6.95 -5.12 -7.65
CA PHE A 129 -7.55 -5.88 -8.75
C PHE A 129 -9.09 -5.80 -8.81
N TYR A 130 -9.71 -4.93 -8.04
CA TYR A 130 -11.17 -4.75 -7.98
C TYR A 130 -11.61 -3.34 -8.47
N ASN A 131 -12.92 -3.13 -8.66
CA ASN A 131 -13.54 -1.91 -9.20
C ASN A 131 -13.16 -1.56 -10.65
N ARG A 132 -12.73 -2.55 -11.44
CA ARG A 132 -12.31 -2.36 -12.84
C ARG A 132 -12.32 -3.68 -13.61
N PRO A 133 -12.74 -3.66 -14.89
CA PRO A 133 -12.76 -4.87 -15.72
C PRO A 133 -11.34 -5.28 -16.13
N GLY A 134 -11.22 -6.53 -16.60
CA GLY A 134 -10.02 -7.00 -17.30
C GLY A 134 -8.95 -7.59 -16.40
N PHE A 135 -9.32 -8.10 -15.24
CA PHE A 135 -8.50 -8.98 -14.41
C PHE A 135 -9.20 -10.33 -14.27
N ASP A 136 -8.66 -11.33 -14.97
CA ASP A 136 -8.91 -12.74 -14.69
C ASP A 136 -7.76 -13.27 -13.82
N ARG A 137 -7.86 -14.53 -13.40
CA ARG A 137 -6.83 -15.18 -12.57
C ARG A 137 -5.44 -15.09 -13.19
N GLU A 138 -5.32 -15.34 -14.50
CA GLU A 138 -4.03 -15.38 -15.18
C GLU A 138 -3.38 -14.00 -15.21
N LYS A 139 -4.17 -12.95 -15.49
CA LYS A 139 -3.71 -11.56 -15.45
C LYS A 139 -3.31 -11.12 -14.05
N ILE A 140 -4.07 -11.49 -13.01
CA ILE A 140 -3.71 -11.19 -11.62
C ILE A 140 -2.34 -11.81 -11.31
N VAL A 141 -2.17 -13.10 -11.60
CA VAL A 141 -0.89 -13.80 -11.36
C VAL A 141 0.26 -13.18 -12.14
N SER A 142 0.05 -12.83 -13.41
CA SER A 142 1.07 -12.16 -14.22
C SER A 142 1.49 -10.84 -13.59
N HIS A 143 0.54 -9.97 -13.26
CA HIS A 143 0.85 -8.67 -12.66
C HIS A 143 1.55 -8.79 -11.31
N VAL A 144 1.14 -9.74 -10.46
CA VAL A 144 1.82 -9.98 -9.18
C VAL A 144 3.27 -10.38 -9.40
N ARG A 145 3.56 -11.28 -10.36
CA ARG A 145 4.94 -11.67 -10.70
C ARG A 145 5.76 -10.51 -11.26
N ASP A 146 5.16 -9.71 -12.13
CA ASP A 146 5.85 -8.55 -12.72
C ASP A 146 6.26 -7.56 -11.64
N TRP A 147 5.35 -7.27 -10.69
CA TRP A 147 5.66 -6.41 -9.55
C TRP A 147 6.69 -7.05 -8.61
N ALA A 148 6.55 -8.34 -8.30
CA ALA A 148 7.48 -9.07 -7.43
C ALA A 148 8.91 -9.04 -7.97
N GLY A 149 9.07 -9.17 -9.29
CA GLY A 149 10.38 -9.08 -9.94
C GLY A 149 11.05 -7.71 -9.85
N VAL A 150 10.30 -6.66 -9.48
CA VAL A 150 10.82 -5.29 -9.34
C VAL A 150 10.98 -4.90 -7.88
N ILE A 151 9.97 -5.13 -7.04
CA ILE A 151 9.95 -4.61 -5.66
C ILE A 151 10.14 -5.67 -4.58
N GLY A 152 10.29 -6.95 -4.93
CA GLY A 152 10.35 -8.07 -3.97
C GLY A 152 8.97 -8.62 -3.60
N GLU A 153 8.89 -9.94 -3.38
CA GLU A 153 7.63 -10.63 -3.05
C GLU A 153 7.12 -10.25 -1.65
N GLU A 154 8.03 -10.00 -0.73
CA GLU A 154 7.80 -9.59 0.66
C GLU A 154 7.15 -8.20 0.80
N HIS A 155 7.19 -7.40 -0.27
CA HIS A 155 6.66 -6.04 -0.31
C HIS A 155 5.30 -5.96 -1.01
N ILE A 156 4.66 -7.08 -1.34
CA ILE A 156 3.40 -7.11 -2.11
C ILE A 156 2.22 -7.57 -1.26
N MET A 157 1.12 -6.84 -1.36
CA MET A 157 -0.20 -7.29 -0.94
C MET A 157 -1.18 -7.32 -2.12
N ILE A 158 -2.13 -8.25 -2.10
CA ILE A 158 -3.11 -8.43 -3.16
C ILE A 158 -4.48 -7.93 -2.68
N GLY A 159 -4.99 -6.85 -3.27
CA GLY A 159 -6.32 -6.33 -3.01
C GLY A 159 -7.36 -6.98 -3.92
N LEU A 160 -8.29 -7.74 -3.32
CA LEU A 160 -9.42 -8.39 -4.00
C LEU A 160 -10.75 -7.87 -3.45
N ALA A 161 -11.79 -7.86 -4.28
CA ALA A 161 -13.15 -7.61 -3.80
C ALA A 161 -13.63 -8.80 -2.95
N VAL A 162 -14.27 -8.51 -1.82
CA VAL A 162 -14.84 -9.53 -0.92
C VAL A 162 -16.27 -9.93 -1.29
N HIS A 163 -16.92 -9.16 -2.17
CA HIS A 163 -18.25 -9.44 -2.69
C HIS A 163 -18.36 -9.02 -4.15
N GLU A 164 -19.20 -9.73 -4.90
CA GLU A 164 -19.63 -9.30 -6.23
C GLU A 164 -20.53 -8.08 -6.07
N THR A 165 -20.12 -6.95 -6.65
CA THR A 165 -21.06 -5.89 -7.02
C THR A 165 -21.52 -6.20 -8.44
N GLU A 166 -22.84 -6.31 -8.66
CA GLU A 166 -23.47 -6.73 -9.93
C GLU A 166 -23.00 -5.97 -11.19
N GLU A 167 -22.24 -4.87 -11.05
CA GLU A 167 -21.84 -4.02 -12.16
C GLU A 167 -20.62 -4.49 -12.96
N HIS A 168 -19.81 -5.48 -12.53
CA HIS A 168 -18.43 -5.62 -13.06
C HIS A 168 -17.98 -6.99 -13.60
N PHE A 169 -18.86 -7.99 -13.67
CA PHE A 169 -18.59 -9.21 -14.44
C PHE A 169 -19.71 -9.42 -15.47
N HIS A 170 -19.46 -9.00 -16.71
CA HIS A 170 -20.17 -9.60 -17.84
C HIS A 170 -19.37 -10.83 -18.26
N PRO A 171 -19.80 -12.06 -17.91
CA PRO A 171 -19.31 -13.23 -18.61
C PRO A 171 -19.69 -13.07 -20.09
N GLN A 172 -18.68 -13.08 -20.97
CA GLN A 172 -18.90 -13.41 -22.37
C GLN A 172 -18.97 -14.93 -22.50
#